data_AF-A0A7X7TD91-F1
#
_entry.id   AF-A0A7X7TD91-F1
#
_cell.length_a   1.000
_cell.length_b   1.000
_cell.length_c   1.000
_cell.angle_alpha   90.00
_cell.angle_beta   90.00
_cell.angle_gamma   90.00
#
_symmetry.space_group_name_H-M   'P 1'
#
loop_
_entity.id
_entity.type
_entity.pdbx_description
1 polymer ?
#
loop_
_entity_poly.entity_id
_entity_poly.type
_entity_poly.pdbx_seq_one_letter_code
_entity_poly.pdbx_strand_id
1 'polypeptide(L)'
;MKRGFSLIELLMVIGVIGLLLAVMMPSLSRAREQARVVAVNSDLYQIGLCLEMYMDDNRGIHPPTRQDCFMGWEDHQLPPELAEGGYLPGVSPTTEMTARIEDRFHHGHTYKYWSVGQLYQNNRYMERIRASLLIPAGFPASEGEPQEDIEYDDPDKSPVTWVIFSQGPNYDDWETLKILNGPVPKRTWYSPTKRRGLIVRMRLRNGRQIGTFEE
;
A
#
# COMPACT_ATOMS: atom_id res chain seq x y z
N MET A 1 -33.70 41.51 -39.23
CA MET A 1 -32.35 40.97 -39.53
C MET A 1 -31.80 40.31 -38.27
N LYS A 2 -31.55 39.00 -38.27
CA LYS A 2 -30.89 38.33 -37.14
C LYS A 2 -29.38 38.58 -37.26
N ARG A 3 -28.75 39.14 -36.22
CA ARG A 3 -27.28 39.26 -36.15
C ARG A 3 -26.69 37.85 -36.07
N GLY A 4 -25.86 37.49 -37.04
CA GLY A 4 -25.09 36.25 -37.01
C GLY A 4 -23.83 36.40 -36.15
N PHE A 5 -23.36 35.30 -35.57
CA PHE A 5 -22.08 35.23 -34.88
C PHE A 5 -20.94 35.47 -35.87
N SER A 6 -19.96 36.28 -35.50
CA SER A 6 -18.75 36.46 -36.29
C SER A 6 -17.71 35.37 -36.02
N LEU A 7 -16.88 35.09 -37.02
CA LEU A 7 -15.74 34.17 -36.90
C LEU A 7 -14.79 34.58 -35.76
N ILE A 8 -14.60 35.88 -35.55
CA ILE A 8 -13.72 36.40 -34.49
C ILE A 8 -14.31 36.18 -33.09
N GLU A 9 -15.63 36.33 -32.92
CA GLU A 9 -16.31 36.04 -31.66
C GLU A 9 -16.18 34.54 -31.31
N LEU A 10 -16.35 33.65 -32.30
CA LEU A 10 -16.17 32.22 -32.09
C LEU A 10 -14.70 31.87 -31.73
N LEU A 11 -13.74 32.47 -32.44
CA LEU A 11 -12.31 32.24 -32.21
C LEU A 11 -11.86 32.72 -30.82
N MET A 12 -12.33 33.89 -30.38
CA MET A 12 -12.03 34.42 -29.05
C MET A 12 -12.55 33.49 -27.95
N VAL A 13 -13.76 32.95 -28.10
CA VAL A 13 -14.38 32.07 -27.10
C VAL A 13 -13.59 30.77 -26.94
N ILE A 14 -13.24 30.10 -28.05
CA ILE A 14 -12.43 28.87 -27.96
C ILE A 14 -11.01 29.17 -27.43
N GLY A 15 -10.47 30.36 -27.72
CA GLY A 15 -9.18 30.80 -27.18
C GLY A 15 -9.21 30.97 -25.66
N VAL A 16 -10.24 31.63 -25.12
CA VAL A 16 -10.41 31.80 -23.67
C VAL A 16 -10.69 30.47 -22.98
N ILE A 17 -11.55 29.61 -23.55
CA ILE A 17 -11.81 28.26 -23.00
C ILE A 17 -10.52 27.43 -22.98
N GLY A 18 -9.72 27.47 -24.05
CA GLY A 18 -8.44 26.77 -24.13
C GLY A 18 -7.45 27.22 -23.06
N LEU A 19 -7.34 28.53 -22.82
CA LEU A 19 -6.49 29.09 -21.76
C LEU A 19 -6.93 28.63 -20.37
N LEU A 20 -8.24 28.68 -20.07
CA LEU A 20 -8.77 28.22 -18.79
C LEU A 20 -8.51 26.73 -18.58
N LEU A 21 -8.76 25.90 -19.59
CA LEU A 21 -8.50 24.46 -19.52
C LEU A 21 -7.02 24.15 -19.32
N ALA A 22 -6.11 24.89 -19.96
CA ALA A 22 -4.67 24.68 -19.82
C ALA A 22 -4.18 24.88 -18.37
N VAL A 23 -4.74 25.86 -17.65
CA VAL A 23 -4.41 26.10 -16.23
C VAL A 23 -5.13 25.11 -15.30
N MET A 24 -6.35 24.69 -15.66
CA MET A 24 -7.16 23.79 -14.82
C MET A 24 -6.72 22.33 -14.87
N MET A 25 -6.31 21.80 -16.02
CA MET A 25 -5.90 20.40 -16.19
C MET A 25 -4.84 19.90 -15.19
N PRO A 26 -3.71 20.60 -14.97
CA PRO A 26 -2.69 20.13 -14.01
C PRO A 26 -3.21 20.13 -12.57
N SER A 27 -4.07 21.08 -12.20
CA SER A 27 -4.70 21.14 -10.87
C SER A 27 -5.63 19.95 -10.65
N LEU A 28 -6.48 19.63 -11.64
CA LEU A 28 -7.41 18.51 -11.55
C LEU A 28 -6.70 17.15 -11.48
N SER A 29 -5.61 16.98 -12.23
CA SER A 29 -4.79 15.76 -12.17
C SER A 29 -4.23 15.53 -10.76
N ARG A 30 -3.68 16.58 -10.13
CA ARG A 30 -3.19 16.52 -8.75
C ARG A 30 -4.29 16.20 -7.74
N ALA A 31 -5.45 16.83 -7.87
CA ALA A 31 -6.59 16.58 -6.99
C ALA A 31 -7.07 15.11 -7.09
N ARG A 32 -7.11 14.54 -8.30
CA ARG A 32 -7.46 13.13 -8.52
C ARG A 32 -6.44 12.18 -7.89
N GLU A 33 -5.14 12.46 -8.02
CA GLU A 33 -4.10 11.67 -7.38
C GLU A 33 -4.23 11.69 -5.85
N GLN A 34 -4.41 12.86 -5.26
CA GLN A 34 -4.62 13.00 -3.81
C GLN A 34 -5.88 12.25 -3.35
N ALA A 35 -6.98 12.33 -4.10
CA ALA A 35 -8.18 11.55 -3.80
C ALA A 35 -7.93 10.03 -3.83
N ARG A 36 -7.10 9.54 -4.77
CA ARG A 36 -6.69 8.12 -4.78
C ARG A 36 -5.85 7.77 -3.56
N VAL A 37 -4.91 8.63 -3.15
CA VAL A 37 -4.10 8.42 -1.93
C VAL A 37 -4.99 8.28 -0.70
N VAL A 38 -5.97 9.16 -0.54
CA VAL A 38 -6.94 9.10 0.57
C VAL A 38 -7.78 7.83 0.51
N ALA A 39 -8.23 7.44 -0.68
CA ALA A 39 -8.99 6.21 -0.87
C ALA A 39 -8.17 4.97 -0.50
N VAL A 40 -6.90 4.90 -0.92
CA VAL A 40 -5.97 3.83 -0.53
C VAL A 40 -5.79 3.78 0.98
N ASN A 41 -5.60 4.92 1.64
CA ASN A 41 -5.49 4.94 3.11
C ASN A 41 -6.74 4.37 3.79
N SER A 42 -7.93 4.67 3.26
CA SER A 42 -9.19 4.12 3.76
C SER A 42 -9.32 2.61 3.49
N ASP A 43 -8.88 2.13 2.33
CA ASP A 43 -8.86 0.70 2.01
C ASP A 43 -7.90 -0.04 2.96
N LEU A 44 -6.70 0.49 3.19
CA LEU A 44 -5.72 -0.08 4.14
C LEU A 44 -6.27 -0.10 5.57
N TYR A 45 -7.01 0.93 5.99
CA TYR A 45 -7.68 0.89 7.30
C TYR A 45 -8.66 -0.28 7.41
N GLN A 46 -9.52 -0.45 6.40
CA GLN A 46 -10.51 -1.53 6.36
C GLN A 46 -9.85 -2.90 6.34
N ILE A 47 -8.78 -3.09 5.56
CA ILE A 47 -8.00 -4.33 5.56
C ILE A 47 -7.35 -4.57 6.93
N GLY A 48 -6.83 -3.52 7.56
CA GLY A 48 -6.27 -3.58 8.91
C GLY A 48 -7.29 -4.07 9.93
N LEU A 49 -8.54 -3.63 9.84
CA LEU A 49 -9.65 -4.13 10.67
C LEU A 49 -9.93 -5.61 10.39
N CYS A 50 -9.98 -6.02 9.12
CA CYS A 50 -10.16 -7.43 8.73
C CYS A 50 -9.03 -8.31 9.29
N LEU A 51 -7.80 -7.80 9.32
CA LEU A 51 -6.65 -8.51 9.91
C LEU A 51 -6.78 -8.67 11.43
N GLU A 52 -7.26 -7.67 12.16
CA GLU A 52 -7.56 -7.83 13.59
C GLU A 52 -8.65 -8.87 13.82
N MET A 53 -9.75 -8.83 13.05
CA MET A 53 -10.82 -9.82 13.15
C MET A 53 -10.30 -11.25 12.88
N TYR A 54 -9.48 -11.41 11.84
CA TYR A 54 -8.84 -12.70 11.56
C TYR A 54 -8.00 -13.18 12.74
N MET A 55 -7.18 -12.31 13.34
CA MET A 55 -6.34 -12.68 14.48
C MET A 55 -7.19 -13.10 15.69
N ASP A 56 -8.25 -12.36 15.99
CA ASP A 56 -9.17 -12.67 17.09
C ASP A 56 -9.77 -14.08 16.92
N ASP A 57 -10.18 -14.43 15.70
CA ASP A 57 -10.73 -15.75 15.39
C ASP A 57 -9.65 -16.87 15.34
N ASN A 58 -8.39 -16.52 15.05
CA ASN A 58 -7.26 -17.45 14.88
C ASN A 58 -6.26 -17.42 16.05
N ARG A 59 -6.73 -17.17 17.28
CA ARG A 59 -5.92 -17.24 18.53
C ARG A 59 -4.72 -16.28 18.53
N GLY A 60 -4.87 -15.10 17.96
CA GLY A 60 -3.85 -14.06 17.89
C GLY A 60 -2.79 -14.29 16.80
N ILE A 61 -2.99 -15.27 15.92
CA ILE A 61 -2.09 -15.56 14.80
C ILE A 61 -2.56 -14.78 13.58
N HIS A 62 -1.70 -13.95 13.01
CA HIS A 62 -1.95 -13.28 11.74
C HIS A 62 -1.70 -14.24 10.56
N PRO A 63 -2.24 -13.96 9.37
CA PRO A 63 -1.96 -14.77 8.20
C PRO A 63 -0.46 -14.87 7.88
N PRO A 64 -0.01 -15.93 7.19
CA PRO A 64 1.39 -16.06 6.79
C PRO A 64 1.75 -15.06 5.68
N THR A 65 3.01 -14.63 5.65
CA THR A 65 3.55 -13.95 4.47
C THR A 65 3.67 -14.97 3.34
N ARG A 66 3.22 -14.60 2.14
CA ARG A 66 3.42 -15.39 0.93
C ARG A 66 4.55 -14.82 0.09
N GLN A 67 5.49 -15.67 -0.27
CA GLN A 67 6.62 -15.32 -1.11
C GLN A 67 7.09 -16.55 -1.87
N ASP A 68 7.04 -16.56 -3.19
CA ASP A 68 7.65 -17.63 -3.98
C ASP A 68 9.08 -17.24 -4.40
N CYS A 69 10.02 -18.20 -4.36
CA CYS A 69 11.45 -17.93 -4.54
C CYS A 69 11.83 -17.39 -5.93
N PHE A 70 10.91 -17.45 -6.88
CA PHE A 70 11.15 -17.15 -8.30
C PHE A 70 10.38 -15.93 -8.80
N MET A 71 9.50 -15.39 -7.98
CA MET A 71 8.65 -14.26 -8.33
C MET A 71 9.01 -13.08 -7.41
N GLY A 72 8.93 -11.89 -7.97
CA GLY A 72 9.35 -10.69 -7.28
C GLY A 72 8.45 -10.37 -6.08
N TRP A 73 8.64 -9.18 -5.53
CA TRP A 73 7.78 -8.55 -4.52
C TRP A 73 6.29 -8.45 -4.94
N GLU A 74 5.97 -8.66 -6.22
CA GLU A 74 4.61 -8.80 -6.74
C GLU A 74 3.80 -9.88 -6.02
N ASP A 75 4.46 -10.93 -5.51
CA ASP A 75 3.85 -12.05 -4.77
C ASP A 75 3.37 -11.73 -3.37
N HIS A 76 3.78 -10.60 -2.80
CA HIS A 76 3.38 -10.19 -1.45
C HIS A 76 1.93 -9.70 -1.44
N GLN A 77 1.04 -10.29 -2.24
CA GLN A 77 -0.38 -9.98 -2.27
C GLN A 77 -1.05 -10.28 -0.92
N LEU A 78 -2.29 -9.82 -0.77
CA LEU A 78 -3.06 -10.10 0.43
C LEU A 78 -3.20 -11.61 0.63
N PRO A 79 -3.23 -12.09 1.87
CA PRO A 79 -3.39 -13.51 2.15
C PRO A 79 -4.80 -13.99 1.71
N PRO A 80 -4.93 -15.05 0.88
CA PRO A 80 -6.22 -15.63 0.51
C PRO A 80 -7.05 -16.09 1.72
N GLU A 81 -6.44 -16.37 2.87
CA GLU A 81 -7.16 -16.70 4.11
C GLU A 81 -8.16 -15.62 4.52
N LEU A 82 -7.90 -14.35 4.18
CA LEU A 82 -8.83 -13.26 4.43
C LEU A 82 -10.07 -13.36 3.55
N ALA A 83 -9.92 -13.81 2.30
CA ALA A 83 -11.01 -14.03 1.37
C ALA A 83 -11.78 -15.32 1.67
N GLU A 84 -11.06 -16.42 1.94
CA GLU A 84 -11.61 -17.73 2.28
C GLU A 84 -12.37 -17.69 3.61
N GLY A 85 -11.85 -16.94 4.59
CA GLY A 85 -12.50 -16.70 5.87
C GLY A 85 -13.66 -15.70 5.82
N GLY A 86 -13.94 -15.09 4.67
CA GLY A 86 -15.05 -14.14 4.48
C GLY A 86 -14.82 -12.75 5.08
N TYR A 87 -13.60 -12.43 5.52
CA TYR A 87 -13.23 -11.09 6.01
C TYR A 87 -13.10 -10.08 4.87
N LEU A 88 -12.65 -10.55 3.71
CA LEU A 88 -12.54 -9.79 2.47
C LEU A 88 -13.40 -10.44 1.38
N PRO A 89 -13.86 -9.67 0.38
CA PRO A 89 -14.62 -10.23 -0.73
C PRO A 89 -13.75 -11.20 -1.54
N GLY A 90 -14.26 -12.40 -1.77
CA GLY A 90 -13.60 -13.44 -2.56
C GLY A 90 -13.47 -13.11 -4.05
N VAL A 91 -12.50 -13.75 -4.69
CA VAL A 91 -12.10 -13.53 -6.09
C VAL A 91 -12.80 -14.46 -7.08
N SER A 92 -12.91 -14.02 -8.33
CA SER A 92 -13.27 -14.87 -9.48
C SER A 92 -12.00 -15.61 -9.96
N PRO A 93 -12.07 -16.85 -10.49
CA PRO A 93 -10.91 -17.68 -10.85
C PRO A 93 -9.98 -17.12 -11.95
N THR A 94 -10.27 -15.96 -12.50
CA THR A 94 -9.66 -15.41 -13.73
C THR A 94 -8.64 -14.30 -13.46
N THR A 95 -8.27 -14.06 -12.21
CA THR A 95 -7.40 -12.92 -11.83
C THR A 95 -6.28 -13.41 -10.91
N GLU A 96 -5.10 -12.80 -11.03
CA GLU A 96 -3.95 -13.06 -10.15
C GLU A 96 -4.14 -12.53 -8.72
N MET A 97 -5.24 -11.79 -8.49
CA MET A 97 -5.63 -11.28 -7.18
C MET A 97 -6.05 -12.39 -6.25
N THR A 98 -5.61 -12.32 -5.00
CA THR A 98 -5.97 -13.24 -3.92
C THR A 98 -7.25 -12.84 -3.17
N ALA A 99 -7.64 -11.56 -3.26
CA ALA A 99 -8.86 -10.99 -2.72
C ALA A 99 -9.42 -9.96 -3.70
N ARG A 100 -10.74 -9.72 -3.72
CA ARG A 100 -11.39 -8.77 -4.63
C ARG A 100 -11.26 -7.32 -4.15
N ILE A 101 -10.04 -6.94 -3.79
CA ILE A 101 -9.64 -5.59 -3.40
C ILE A 101 -8.33 -5.24 -4.12
N GLU A 102 -8.46 -4.45 -5.17
CA GLU A 102 -7.36 -4.07 -6.06
C GLU A 102 -6.64 -2.84 -5.53
N ASP A 103 -5.30 -2.82 -5.63
CA ASP A 103 -4.52 -1.63 -5.32
C ASP A 103 -4.76 -0.56 -6.39
N ARG A 104 -5.25 0.61 -5.96
CA ARG A 104 -5.59 1.74 -6.86
C ARG A 104 -4.38 2.35 -7.57
N PHE A 105 -3.16 2.05 -7.11
CA PHE A 105 -1.91 2.43 -7.76
C PHE A 105 -1.21 1.27 -8.46
N HIS A 106 -1.69 0.04 -8.32
CA HIS A 106 -1.10 -1.14 -8.94
C HIS A 106 -2.17 -2.09 -9.49
N HIS A 107 -2.59 -1.80 -10.73
CA HIS A 107 -3.70 -2.48 -11.36
C HIS A 107 -3.47 -3.98 -11.57
N GLY A 108 -4.50 -4.79 -11.36
CA GLY A 108 -4.43 -6.25 -11.49
C GLY A 108 -3.84 -6.99 -10.28
N HIS A 109 -3.38 -6.26 -9.26
CA HIS A 109 -2.85 -6.84 -8.03
C HIS A 109 -3.60 -6.31 -6.81
N THR A 110 -3.58 -7.08 -5.73
CA THR A 110 -4.03 -6.56 -4.42
C THR A 110 -2.98 -5.65 -3.79
N TYR A 111 -3.36 -5.01 -2.69
CA TYR A 111 -2.42 -4.44 -1.73
C TYR A 111 -1.39 -5.47 -1.27
N LYS A 112 -0.24 -4.97 -0.81
CA LYS A 112 0.84 -5.82 -0.34
C LYS A 112 0.70 -6.11 1.15
N TYR A 113 1.07 -7.31 1.57
CA TYR A 113 1.04 -7.79 2.95
C TYR A 113 2.35 -8.48 3.31
N TRP A 114 2.85 -8.18 4.50
CA TRP A 114 4.01 -8.84 5.07
C TRP A 114 3.87 -8.90 6.59
N SER A 115 4.24 -10.03 7.18
CA SER A 115 4.24 -10.25 8.61
C SER A 115 5.49 -10.96 9.09
N VAL A 116 5.83 -10.77 10.36
CA VAL A 116 6.95 -11.48 11.00
C VAL A 116 6.52 -12.89 11.41
N GLY A 117 7.33 -13.90 11.13
CA GLY A 117 7.10 -15.28 11.57
C GLY A 117 6.71 -16.23 10.44
N GLN A 118 5.43 -16.58 10.33
CA GLN A 118 5.01 -17.63 9.39
C GLN A 118 5.24 -17.23 7.94
N LEU A 119 5.92 -18.12 7.20
CA LEU A 119 6.19 -17.99 5.78
C LEU A 119 5.54 -19.14 5.02
N TYR A 120 4.79 -18.80 3.98
CA TYR A 120 4.23 -19.74 3.02
C TYR A 120 4.89 -19.53 1.66
N GLN A 121 5.57 -20.56 1.15
CA GLN A 121 6.43 -20.46 -0.01
C GLN A 121 6.42 -21.79 -0.78
N ASN A 122 6.32 -21.72 -2.11
CA ASN A 122 6.24 -22.88 -3.01
C ASN A 122 5.12 -23.85 -2.59
N ASN A 123 3.93 -23.30 -2.32
CA ASN A 123 2.73 -24.05 -1.94
C ASN A 123 2.87 -24.88 -0.63
N ARG A 124 3.73 -24.45 0.30
CA ARG A 124 3.93 -25.09 1.61
C ARG A 124 4.33 -24.08 2.69
N TYR A 125 4.00 -24.41 3.93
CA TYR A 125 4.51 -23.69 5.10
C TYR A 125 5.99 -23.99 5.33
N MET A 126 6.76 -22.97 5.68
CA MET A 126 8.18 -23.10 5.98
C MET A 126 8.41 -23.20 7.49
N GLU A 127 9.02 -24.30 7.90
CA GLU A 127 9.33 -24.56 9.32
C GLU A 127 10.69 -23.98 9.73
N ARG A 128 11.66 -24.00 8.81
CA ARG A 128 13.06 -23.58 9.08
C ARG A 128 13.34 -22.13 8.72
N ILE A 129 12.49 -21.54 7.88
CA ILE A 129 12.65 -20.17 7.37
C ILE A 129 11.40 -19.41 7.79
N ARG A 130 11.60 -18.25 8.40
CA ARG A 130 10.54 -17.34 8.84
C ARG A 130 10.54 -16.10 7.96
N ALA A 131 9.37 -15.50 7.82
CA ALA A 131 9.24 -14.20 7.21
C ALA A 131 9.78 -13.14 8.17
N SER A 132 10.63 -12.25 7.67
CA SER A 132 11.27 -11.22 8.46
C SER A 132 10.92 -9.83 7.94
N LEU A 133 10.98 -8.83 8.83
CA LEU A 133 10.85 -7.42 8.49
C LEU A 133 12.10 -6.67 8.95
N LEU A 134 12.63 -5.79 8.11
CA LEU A 134 13.63 -4.81 8.53
C LEU A 134 12.93 -3.62 9.19
N ILE A 135 13.27 -3.38 10.44
CA ILE A 135 12.67 -2.35 11.28
C ILE A 135 13.78 -1.51 11.91
N PRO A 136 13.69 -0.16 11.88
CA PRO A 136 14.68 0.68 12.52
C PRO A 136 14.77 0.41 14.03
N ALA A 137 15.98 0.44 14.58
CA ALA A 137 16.15 0.34 16.03
C ALA A 137 15.30 1.38 16.77
N GLY A 138 14.61 0.98 17.85
CA GLY A 138 13.77 1.85 18.67
C GLY A 138 12.51 2.44 17.99
N PHE A 139 12.13 1.92 16.82
CA PHE A 139 10.85 2.22 16.18
C PHE A 139 9.66 1.90 17.12
N PRO A 140 8.61 2.74 17.17
CA PRO A 140 8.39 3.97 16.38
C PRO A 140 8.91 5.27 17.04
N ALA A 141 9.52 5.19 18.24
CA ALA A 141 9.79 6.37 19.08
C ALA A 141 11.12 7.07 18.80
N SER A 142 12.15 6.35 18.31
CA SER A 142 13.49 6.91 18.05
C SER A 142 13.76 7.29 16.60
N GLU A 143 12.72 7.44 15.78
CA GLU A 143 12.90 7.76 14.36
C GLU A 143 13.37 9.21 14.17
N GLY A 144 14.66 9.38 13.83
CA GLY A 144 15.27 10.69 13.58
C GLY A 144 16.79 10.66 13.44
N GLU A 145 17.45 9.64 14.01
CA GLU A 145 18.88 9.40 13.82
C GLU A 145 19.10 8.24 12.82
N PRO A 146 20.21 8.22 12.05
CA PRO A 146 20.55 7.09 11.19
C PRO A 146 20.85 5.85 12.06
N GLN A 147 19.80 5.11 12.39
CA GLN A 147 19.87 3.83 13.07
C GLN A 147 19.93 2.70 12.05
N GLU A 148 20.69 1.67 12.40
CA GLU A 148 20.76 0.43 11.64
C GLU A 148 19.36 -0.22 11.62
N ASP A 149 18.92 -0.66 10.44
CA ASP A 149 17.70 -1.43 10.31
C ASP A 149 17.98 -2.85 10.81
N ILE A 150 17.20 -3.30 11.80
CA ILE A 150 17.35 -4.62 12.41
C ILE A 150 16.34 -5.56 11.77
N GLU A 151 16.79 -6.74 11.39
CA GLU A 151 15.92 -7.80 10.89
C GLU A 151 15.22 -8.52 12.05
N TYR A 152 13.90 -8.56 12.02
CA TYR A 152 13.07 -9.27 12.97
C TYR A 152 12.32 -10.41 12.27
N ASP A 153 12.65 -11.64 12.64
CA ASP A 153 12.01 -12.89 12.20
C ASP A 153 11.18 -13.56 13.31
N ASP A 154 11.37 -13.13 14.55
CA ASP A 154 10.72 -13.62 15.76
C ASP A 154 9.53 -12.72 16.14
N PRO A 155 8.27 -13.22 16.04
CA PRO A 155 7.08 -12.45 16.39
C PRO A 155 7.10 -11.91 17.82
N ASP A 156 7.74 -12.62 18.74
CA ASP A 156 7.80 -12.26 20.16
C ASP A 156 8.84 -11.16 20.46
N LYS A 157 9.67 -10.78 19.49
CA LYS A 157 10.68 -9.73 19.65
C LYS A 157 10.40 -8.52 18.76
N SER A 158 9.71 -8.75 17.65
CA SER A 158 9.43 -7.68 16.70
C SER A 158 8.56 -6.58 17.30
N PRO A 159 8.92 -5.29 17.12
CA PRO A 159 8.05 -4.18 17.47
C PRO A 159 6.85 -4.04 16.51
N VAL A 160 6.93 -4.61 15.29
CA VAL A 160 5.88 -4.60 14.28
C VAL A 160 5.48 -6.05 13.95
N THR A 161 4.18 -6.33 13.99
CA THR A 161 3.64 -7.68 13.78
C THR A 161 3.36 -7.96 12.31
N TRP A 162 2.62 -7.06 11.68
CA TRP A 162 2.35 -7.07 10.24
C TRP A 162 2.34 -5.64 9.68
N VAL A 163 2.54 -5.56 8.37
CA VAL A 163 2.49 -4.36 7.56
C VAL A 163 1.72 -4.64 6.28
N ILE A 164 0.83 -3.72 5.92
CA ILE A 164 0.13 -3.67 4.64
C ILE A 164 0.46 -2.36 3.95
N PHE A 165 0.61 -2.40 2.63
CA PHE A 165 0.98 -1.21 1.90
C PHE A 165 0.57 -1.22 0.43
N SER A 166 0.48 -0.01 -0.10
CA SER A 166 0.39 0.28 -1.53
C SER A 166 1.70 0.91 -1.98
N GLN A 167 2.04 0.70 -3.25
CA GLN A 167 3.16 1.34 -3.93
C GLN A 167 3.08 2.87 -3.96
N GLY A 168 1.85 3.41 -3.92
CA GLY A 168 1.61 4.84 -4.02
C GLY A 168 1.83 5.41 -5.42
N PRO A 169 1.63 6.73 -5.61
CA PRO A 169 1.80 7.40 -6.90
C PRO A 169 3.28 7.59 -7.28
N ASN A 170 3.52 7.77 -8.59
CA ASN A 170 4.85 8.01 -9.19
C ASN A 170 5.90 6.99 -8.72
N TYR A 171 5.47 5.73 -8.70
CA TYR A 171 6.25 4.58 -8.33
C TYR A 171 7.36 4.29 -9.37
N ASP A 172 8.55 3.93 -8.88
CA ASP A 172 9.72 3.53 -9.70
C ASP A 172 10.25 2.20 -9.17
N ASP A 173 10.20 1.16 -10.01
CA ASP A 173 10.48 -0.23 -9.66
C ASP A 173 11.86 -0.44 -9.02
N TRP A 174 12.88 0.23 -9.56
CA TRP A 174 14.26 -0.06 -9.20
C TRP A 174 14.66 0.50 -7.83
N GLU A 175 14.18 1.69 -7.48
CA GLU A 175 14.39 2.27 -6.16
C GLU A 175 13.47 1.63 -5.11
N THR A 176 12.31 1.12 -5.54
CA THR A 176 11.38 0.46 -4.63
C THR A 176 11.85 -0.93 -4.21
N LEU A 177 12.55 -1.68 -5.06
CA LEU A 177 13.19 -2.95 -4.67
C LEU A 177 14.17 -2.80 -3.50
N LYS A 178 14.86 -1.65 -3.37
CA LYS A 178 15.71 -1.34 -2.21
C LYS A 178 14.90 -0.89 -0.99
N ILE A 179 13.78 -0.21 -1.22
CA ILE A 179 12.82 0.22 -0.20
C ILE A 179 12.02 -0.97 0.36
N LEU A 180 11.73 -1.99 -0.45
CA LEU A 180 11.01 -3.20 -0.08
C LEU A 180 11.79 -4.08 0.89
N ASN A 181 13.12 -3.92 0.98
CA ASN A 181 13.87 -4.52 2.08
C ASN A 181 13.36 -4.01 3.45
N GLY A 182 12.67 -2.87 3.53
CA GLY A 182 11.93 -2.45 4.72
C GLY A 182 10.80 -1.49 4.36
N PRO A 183 9.53 -1.93 4.27
CA PRO A 183 8.37 -1.03 4.14
C PRO A 183 8.06 -0.28 5.46
N VAL A 184 8.73 -0.63 6.55
CA VAL A 184 8.51 -0.10 7.90
C VAL A 184 9.16 1.27 8.14
N PRO A 185 10.44 1.52 7.80
CA PRO A 185 11.10 2.81 8.03
C PRO A 185 10.35 3.99 7.38
N LYS A 186 10.06 5.04 8.14
CA LYS A 186 9.31 6.23 7.65
C LYS A 186 9.92 6.94 6.45
N ARG A 187 11.23 6.79 6.22
CA ARG A 187 11.92 7.33 5.03
C ARG A 187 11.35 6.81 3.71
N THR A 188 10.68 5.66 3.75
CA THR A 188 10.06 4.99 2.60
C THR A 188 8.61 5.40 2.36
N TRP A 189 7.98 6.06 3.35
CA TRP A 189 6.56 6.37 3.31
C TRP A 189 6.26 7.53 2.36
N TYR A 190 5.01 7.56 1.90
CA TYR A 190 4.53 8.56 0.97
C TYR A 190 4.69 9.98 1.53
N SER A 191 5.35 10.83 0.75
CA SER A 191 5.50 12.24 1.05
C SER A 191 4.61 13.07 0.12
N PRO A 192 3.63 13.84 0.64
CA PRO A 192 2.79 14.72 -0.19
C PRO A 192 3.60 15.74 -1.00
N THR A 193 4.73 16.20 -0.45
CA THR A 193 5.64 17.15 -1.11
C THR A 193 6.38 16.51 -2.29
N LYS A 194 6.89 15.28 -2.10
CA LYS A 194 7.62 14.56 -3.16
C LYS A 194 6.69 13.79 -4.12
N ARG A 195 5.42 13.60 -3.74
CA ARG A 195 4.39 12.84 -4.47
C ARG A 195 4.83 11.41 -4.83
N ARG A 196 5.58 10.78 -3.94
CA ARG A 196 6.09 9.41 -4.08
C ARG A 196 6.30 8.76 -2.72
N GLY A 197 6.40 7.44 -2.71
CA GLY A 197 6.63 6.62 -1.53
C GLY A 197 5.44 5.73 -1.21
N LEU A 198 5.68 4.78 -0.31
CA LEU A 198 4.70 3.76 0.06
C LEU A 198 3.58 4.35 0.92
N ILE A 199 2.34 3.97 0.64
CA ILE A 199 1.23 4.23 1.56
C ILE A 199 1.09 3.00 2.43
N VAL A 200 1.39 3.14 3.70
CA VAL A 200 1.66 2.04 4.62
C VAL A 200 0.71 2.09 5.81
N ARG A 201 0.29 0.94 6.29
CA ARG A 201 -0.35 0.75 7.58
C ARG A 201 0.23 -0.49 8.22
N MET A 202 0.47 -0.44 9.51
CA MET A 202 1.10 -1.55 10.23
C MET A 202 0.58 -1.62 11.65
N ARG A 203 0.73 -2.80 12.23
CA ARG A 203 0.34 -3.06 13.61
C ARG A 203 1.57 -3.26 14.49
N LEU A 204 1.70 -2.41 15.50
CA LEU A 204 2.72 -2.54 16.52
C LEU A 204 2.41 -3.70 17.46
N ARG A 205 3.43 -4.20 18.16
CA ARG A 205 3.30 -5.28 19.14
C ARG A 205 2.29 -4.97 20.24
N ASN A 206 2.19 -3.70 20.65
CA ASN A 206 1.27 -3.25 21.69
C ASN A 206 -0.20 -3.18 21.28
N GLY A 207 -0.57 -3.56 20.04
CA GLY A 207 -1.94 -3.48 19.55
C GLY A 207 -2.26 -2.20 18.79
N ARG A 208 -1.42 -1.17 18.90
CA ARG A 208 -1.65 0.09 18.20
C ARG A 208 -1.33 -0.06 16.73
N GLN A 209 -2.22 0.42 15.87
CA GLN A 209 -1.92 0.58 14.45
C GLN A 209 -1.37 1.98 14.19
N ILE A 210 -0.38 2.07 13.31
CA ILE A 210 0.18 3.32 12.79
C ILE A 210 0.26 3.22 11.27
N GLY A 211 0.39 4.35 10.60
CA GLY A 211 0.51 4.36 9.15
C GLY A 211 1.02 5.68 8.62
N THR A 212 1.07 5.81 7.30
CA THR A 212 1.63 6.98 6.61
C THR A 212 1.08 8.32 7.09
N PHE A 213 -0.20 8.36 7.49
CA PHE A 213 -0.90 9.59 7.88
C PHE A 213 -1.25 9.67 9.36
N GLU A 214 -0.80 8.70 10.17
CA GLU A 214 -1.16 8.55 11.59
C GLU A 214 0.12 8.53 12.44
N GLU A 215 0.17 9.32 13.53
CA GLU A 215 1.33 9.43 14.45
C GLU A 215 1.30 8.40 15.60
#